data_AF-V4MWE9-F1
#
_entry.id   AF-V4MWE9-F1
#
_cell.length_a   1.000
_cell.length_b   1.000
_cell.length_c   1.000
_cell.angle_alpha   90.00
_cell.angle_beta   90.00
_cell.angle_gamma   90.00
#
_symmetry.space_group_name_H-M   'P 1'
#
loop_
_entity.id
_entity.type
_entity.pdbx_description
1 polymer ?
#
loop_
_entity_poly.entity_id
_entity_poly.type
_entity_poly.pdbx_seq_one_letter_code
_entity_poly.pdbx_strand_id
1 'polypeptide(L)'
;MHFTFAILVIIYGICFEIPGWESQYLFHTLRDPPPLFWWPVRTQVVMFGLIGFNLFLFVLSRTQWRERLRYWAEGLLAIGLVAMVAAIAINTTSGVAIYTDRAESTLLTFKGYENESLRYRDVRFVTLGCKIVNTRGAEATRVFYALHGEHGAVVNLEQGLDKRTPDANWLRAVHAADAAIPGTTIRRELTPLPDSAGQYKRCIDRFRQDQAEGDKALVTEIFERPEVIGLL
;
A
#
# COMPACT_ATOMS: atom_id res chain seq x y z
N MET A 1 -30.80 9.10 15.69
CA MET A 1 -29.65 9.68 14.97
C MET A 1 -28.28 9.31 15.55
N HIS A 2 -28.07 9.29 16.88
CA HIS A 2 -26.76 8.87 17.42
C HIS A 2 -26.42 7.41 17.11
N PHE A 3 -27.44 6.55 17.10
CA PHE A 3 -27.33 5.15 16.73
C PHE A 3 -26.90 4.94 15.27
N THR A 4 -27.42 5.74 14.33
CA THR A 4 -27.10 5.65 12.90
C THR A 4 -25.69 6.11 12.57
N PHE A 5 -25.20 7.15 13.26
CA PHE A 5 -23.84 7.66 13.07
C PHE A 5 -22.78 6.68 13.58
N ALA A 6 -22.98 6.11 14.77
CA ALA A 6 -22.11 5.07 15.30
C ALA A 6 -22.10 3.83 14.39
N ILE A 7 -23.26 3.44 13.84
CA ILE A 7 -23.36 2.35 12.87
C ILE A 7 -22.58 2.65 11.59
N LEU A 8 -22.63 3.86 11.04
CA LEU A 8 -21.84 4.21 9.85
C LEU A 8 -20.33 4.18 10.11
N VAL A 9 -19.89 4.66 11.28
CA VAL A 9 -18.47 4.58 11.69
C VAL A 9 -18.04 3.12 11.91
N ILE A 10 -18.91 2.29 12.48
CA ILE A 10 -18.65 0.85 12.69
C ILE A 10 -18.64 0.09 11.37
N ILE A 11 -19.61 0.32 10.48
CA ILE A 11 -19.64 -0.27 9.13
C ILE A 11 -18.39 0.17 8.36
N TYR A 12 -17.98 1.43 8.48
CA TYR A 12 -16.73 1.91 7.90
C TYR A 12 -15.52 1.15 8.45
N GLY A 13 -15.40 1.05 9.78
CA GLY A 13 -14.32 0.28 10.42
C GLY A 13 -14.30 -1.18 9.97
N ILE A 14 -15.47 -1.81 9.87
CA ILE A 14 -15.61 -3.21 9.45
C ILE A 14 -15.27 -3.38 7.96
N CYS A 15 -15.79 -2.54 7.06
CA CYS A 15 -15.46 -2.60 5.64
C CYS A 15 -13.98 -2.29 5.36
N PHE A 16 -13.31 -1.52 6.24
CA PHE A 16 -11.86 -1.27 6.17
C PHE A 16 -11.00 -2.35 6.83
N GLU A 17 -11.53 -3.14 7.77
CA GLU A 17 -10.76 -4.15 8.50
C GLU A 17 -10.93 -5.56 7.91
N ILE A 18 -11.99 -5.82 7.13
CA ILE A 18 -12.21 -7.15 6.51
C ILE A 18 -11.25 -7.33 5.32
N PRO A 19 -10.28 -8.27 5.41
CA PRO A 19 -9.47 -8.66 4.27
C PRO A 19 -10.37 -9.37 3.24
N GLY A 20 -10.37 -8.91 1.98
CA GLY A 20 -11.07 -9.58 0.88
C GLY A 20 -12.15 -8.77 0.15
N TRP A 21 -12.65 -7.67 0.71
CA TRP A 21 -13.45 -6.70 -0.06
C TRP A 21 -12.58 -5.80 -0.96
N GLU A 22 -11.29 -5.69 -0.61
CA GLU A 22 -10.28 -4.91 -1.34
C GLU A 22 -9.86 -5.55 -2.67
N SER A 23 -10.07 -6.85 -2.86
CA SER A 23 -9.55 -7.61 -4.02
C SER A 23 -10.50 -7.66 -5.22
N GLN A 24 -11.75 -7.23 -5.08
CA GLN A 24 -12.77 -7.51 -6.12
C GLN A 24 -13.47 -6.29 -6.70
N TYR A 25 -13.48 -5.14 -6.04
CA TYR A 25 -14.38 -4.06 -6.44
C TYR A 25 -13.69 -2.70 -6.35
N LEU A 26 -13.17 -2.19 -7.48
CA LEU A 26 -13.41 -0.82 -7.99
C LEU A 26 -12.34 -0.27 -8.95
N PHE A 27 -11.17 -0.91 -9.12
CA PHE A 27 -10.03 -0.23 -9.79
C PHE A 27 -9.44 -0.88 -11.03
N HIS A 28 -9.91 -2.05 -11.43
CA HIS A 28 -9.65 -2.46 -12.80
C HIS A 28 -10.52 -1.59 -13.67
N THR A 29 -9.88 -0.68 -14.40
CA THR A 29 -10.49 -0.21 -15.64
C THR A 29 -10.95 -1.48 -16.35
N LEU A 30 -12.15 -1.49 -16.94
CA LEU A 30 -12.70 -2.65 -17.69
C LEU A 30 -11.75 -3.19 -18.79
N ARG A 31 -10.60 -2.54 -18.97
CA ARG A 31 -9.57 -2.75 -19.98
C ARG A 31 -8.37 -3.58 -19.48
N ASP A 32 -8.11 -3.62 -18.18
CA ASP A 32 -6.92 -4.31 -17.64
C ASP A 32 -7.30 -5.65 -16.99
N PRO A 33 -6.45 -6.69 -17.12
CA PRO A 33 -6.66 -7.96 -16.43
C PRO A 33 -6.54 -7.76 -14.91
N PRO A 34 -7.16 -8.62 -14.09
CA PRO A 34 -6.95 -8.58 -12.64
C PRO A 34 -5.45 -8.79 -12.34
N PRO A 35 -4.84 -7.97 -11.46
CA PRO A 35 -3.45 -8.12 -11.06
C PRO A 35 -3.30 -9.42 -10.26
N LEU A 36 -2.12 -10.00 -10.35
CA LEU A 36 -1.72 -11.12 -9.49
C LEU A 36 -1.77 -10.72 -8.02
N PHE A 37 -1.53 -9.44 -7.74
CA PHE A 37 -1.58 -8.88 -6.40
C PHE A 37 -1.90 -7.38 -6.43
N TRP A 38 -2.76 -6.97 -5.51
CA TRP A 38 -3.10 -5.57 -5.25
C TRP A 38 -2.86 -5.24 -3.79
N TRP A 39 -2.09 -4.19 -3.53
CA TRP A 39 -1.83 -3.67 -2.19
C TRP A 39 -2.28 -2.21 -2.09
N PRO A 40 -3.41 -1.91 -1.46
CA PRO A 40 -3.88 -0.55 -1.33
C PRO A 40 -3.04 0.27 -0.33
N VAL A 41 -2.65 1.48 -0.72
CA VAL A 41 -2.04 2.47 0.17
C VAL A 41 -3.16 3.22 0.89
N ARG A 42 -3.35 2.93 2.17
CA ARG A 42 -4.32 3.66 3.00
C ARG A 42 -3.74 5.01 3.42
N THR A 43 -4.26 6.09 2.85
CA THR A 43 -3.88 7.44 3.26
C THR A 43 -4.64 7.85 4.54
N GLN A 44 -3.89 8.25 5.57
CA GLN A 44 -4.50 8.79 6.80
C GLN A 44 -5.29 10.08 6.53
N VAL A 45 -4.91 10.82 5.47
CA VAL A 45 -5.58 12.05 5.04
C VAL A 45 -7.05 11.79 4.66
N VAL A 46 -7.33 10.73 3.87
CA VAL A 46 -8.71 10.41 3.50
C VAL A 46 -9.51 9.97 4.72
N MET A 47 -8.92 9.18 5.61
CA MET A 47 -9.55 8.77 6.86
C MET A 47 -9.88 9.97 7.76
N PHE A 48 -8.93 10.88 8.00
CA PHE A 48 -9.17 12.08 8.81
C PHE A 48 -10.14 13.05 8.13
N GLY A 49 -10.07 13.20 6.81
CA GLY A 49 -11.00 14.02 6.03
C GLY A 49 -12.43 13.51 6.15
N LEU A 50 -12.64 12.20 6.08
CA LEU A 50 -13.95 11.57 6.29
C LEU A 50 -14.46 11.74 7.72
N ILE A 51 -13.60 11.57 8.73
CA ILE A 51 -13.97 11.79 10.13
C ILE A 51 -14.40 13.26 10.33
N GLY A 52 -13.63 14.21 9.79
CA GLY A 52 -13.94 15.64 9.84
C GLY A 52 -15.24 15.98 9.12
N PHE A 53 -15.46 15.45 7.92
CA PHE A 53 -16.70 15.65 7.15
C PHE A 53 -17.92 15.09 7.88
N ASN A 54 -17.81 13.89 8.46
CA ASN A 54 -18.88 13.30 9.26
C ASN A 54 -19.18 14.09 10.53
N LEU A 55 -18.15 14.58 11.24
CA LEU A 55 -18.33 15.47 12.39
C LEU A 55 -19.03 16.78 11.98
N PHE A 56 -18.67 17.35 10.83
CA PHE A 56 -19.31 18.54 10.29
C PHE A 56 -20.80 18.32 9.97
N LEU A 57 -21.14 17.22 9.29
CA LEU A 57 -22.53 16.82 9.04
C LEU A 57 -23.31 16.60 10.34
N PHE A 58 -22.66 15.99 11.35
CA PHE A 58 -23.27 15.81 12.66
C PHE A 58 -23.55 17.15 13.36
N VAL A 59 -22.61 18.09 13.34
CA VAL A 59 -22.81 19.44 13.90
C VAL A 59 -23.93 20.19 13.16
N LEU A 60 -23.95 20.16 11.82
CA LEU A 60 -25.02 20.74 11.01
C LEU A 60 -26.40 20.15 11.36
N SER A 61 -26.46 18.83 11.55
CA SER A 61 -27.71 18.16 11.95
C SER A 61 -28.21 18.60 13.34
N ARG A 62 -27.30 19.02 14.24
CA ARG A 62 -27.61 19.47 15.60
C ARG A 62 -27.97 20.96 15.70
N THR A 63 -27.35 21.82 14.90
CA THR A 63 -27.55 23.27 14.97
C THR A 63 -28.89 23.72 14.36
N GLN A 64 -29.52 22.91 13.51
CA GLN A 64 -30.77 23.26 12.83
C GLN A 64 -32.04 22.71 13.48
N TRP A 65 -31.99 22.38 14.78
CA TRP A 65 -33.11 21.83 15.57
C TRP A 65 -34.35 22.75 15.70
N ARG A 66 -34.37 23.90 15.01
CA ARG A 66 -35.48 24.87 15.03
C ARG A 66 -36.39 24.88 13.80
N GLU A 67 -36.03 24.25 12.67
CA GLU A 67 -36.87 24.34 11.46
C GLU A 67 -37.25 22.98 10.85
N ARG A 68 -38.48 22.55 11.19
CA ARG A 68 -39.58 21.94 10.40
C ARG A 68 -39.37 21.17 9.07
N LEU A 69 -38.17 20.82 8.61
CA LEU A 69 -37.97 20.08 7.36
C LEU A 69 -37.72 18.59 7.62
N ARG A 70 -38.80 17.81 7.57
CA ARG A 70 -38.86 16.36 7.87
C ARG A 70 -37.89 15.50 7.04
N TYR A 71 -37.47 15.96 5.85
CA TYR A 71 -36.62 15.22 4.91
C TYR A 71 -35.13 15.62 4.94
N TRP A 72 -34.78 16.67 5.68
CA TRP A 72 -33.42 17.22 5.64
C TRP A 72 -32.37 16.29 6.26
N ALA A 73 -32.75 15.61 7.36
CA ALA A 73 -31.87 14.66 8.01
C ALA A 73 -31.63 13.39 7.17
N GLU A 74 -32.64 12.96 6.41
CA GLU A 74 -32.51 11.85 5.46
C GLU A 74 -31.57 12.25 4.30
N GLY A 75 -31.67 13.49 3.81
CA GLY A 75 -30.76 14.04 2.81
C GLY A 75 -29.30 14.11 3.27
N LEU A 76 -29.04 14.56 4.50
CA LEU A 76 -27.68 14.60 5.06
C LEU A 76 -27.10 13.19 5.27
N LEU A 77 -27.92 12.20 5.64
CA LEU A 77 -27.49 10.81 5.73
C LEU A 77 -27.14 10.24 4.36
N ALA A 78 -27.94 10.50 3.33
CA ALA A 78 -27.64 10.07 1.97
C ALA A 78 -26.33 10.70 1.45
N ILE A 79 -26.13 12.00 1.68
CA ILE A 79 -24.87 12.69 1.32
C ILE A 79 -23.68 12.09 2.08
N GLY A 80 -23.84 11.81 3.37
CA GLY A 80 -22.81 11.15 4.19
C GLY A 80 -22.42 9.77 3.65
N LEU A 81 -23.41 8.96 3.25
CA LEU A 81 -23.17 7.64 2.66
C LEU A 81 -22.46 7.74 1.30
N VAL A 82 -22.90 8.64 0.43
CA VAL A 82 -22.26 8.86 -0.89
C VAL A 82 -20.82 9.35 -0.72
N ALA A 83 -20.60 10.32 0.17
CA ALA A 83 -19.25 10.81 0.47
C ALA A 83 -18.36 9.70 1.05
N MET A 84 -18.91 8.83 1.90
CA MET A 84 -18.20 7.68 2.44
C MET A 84 -17.79 6.70 1.34
N VAL A 85 -18.70 6.31 0.46
CA VAL A 85 -18.42 5.40 -0.66
C VAL A 85 -17.40 6.01 -1.63
N ALA A 86 -17.54 7.30 -1.96
CA ALA A 86 -16.60 8.01 -2.83
C ALA A 86 -15.20 8.08 -2.21
N ALA A 87 -15.09 8.33 -0.91
CA ALA A 87 -13.81 8.40 -0.22
C ALA A 87 -13.16 7.02 -0.02
N ILE A 88 -13.96 5.95 0.22
CA ILE A 88 -13.46 4.57 0.15
C ILE A 88 -12.82 4.34 -1.20
N ALA A 89 -13.54 4.66 -2.29
CA ALA A 89 -13.04 4.49 -3.64
C ALA A 89 -11.75 5.30 -3.89
N ILE A 90 -11.70 6.57 -3.49
CA ILE A 90 -10.51 7.42 -3.64
C ILE A 90 -9.30 6.90 -2.84
N ASN A 91 -9.53 6.25 -1.70
CA ASN A 91 -8.43 5.71 -0.89
C ASN A 91 -7.90 4.37 -1.45
N THR A 92 -8.77 3.59 -2.08
CA THR A 92 -8.42 2.28 -2.65
C THR A 92 -7.94 2.35 -4.10
N THR A 93 -7.90 3.52 -4.74
CA THR A 93 -7.16 3.74 -6.00
C THR A 93 -5.65 3.84 -5.79
N SER A 94 -5.19 4.20 -4.59
CA SER A 94 -3.77 4.34 -4.30
C SER A 94 -3.24 2.99 -3.85
N GLY A 95 -2.06 2.59 -4.32
CA GLY A 95 -1.54 1.27 -4.05
C GLY A 95 -0.47 0.83 -5.00
N VAL A 96 -0.09 -0.44 -4.86
CA VAL A 96 0.82 -1.14 -5.74
C VAL A 96 0.05 -2.31 -6.36
N ALA A 97 0.06 -2.39 -7.69
CA ALA A 97 -0.48 -3.51 -8.44
C ALA A 97 0.67 -4.26 -9.12
N ILE A 98 0.64 -5.58 -9.03
CA ILE A 98 1.59 -6.48 -9.69
C ILE A 98 0.81 -7.31 -10.69
N TYR A 99 1.09 -7.11 -11.97
CA TYR A 99 0.52 -7.86 -13.09
C TYR A 99 1.52 -8.91 -13.57
N THR A 100 1.13 -9.71 -14.56
CA THR A 100 2.02 -10.70 -15.18
C THR A 100 3.13 -10.07 -16.02
N ASP A 101 2.92 -8.85 -16.54
CA ASP A 101 3.82 -8.17 -17.48
C ASP A 101 4.43 -6.87 -16.97
N ARG A 102 3.89 -6.32 -15.87
CA ARG A 102 4.26 -5.01 -15.33
C ARG A 102 3.92 -4.86 -13.84
N ALA A 103 4.55 -3.89 -13.21
CA ALA A 103 4.13 -3.37 -11.92
C ALA A 103 3.66 -1.93 -12.05
N GLU A 104 2.68 -1.55 -11.25
CA GLU A 104 2.14 -0.20 -11.17
C GLU A 104 2.12 0.28 -9.73
N SER A 105 2.43 1.56 -9.52
CA SER A 105 2.24 2.23 -8.24
C SER A 105 1.46 3.51 -8.46
N THR A 106 0.34 3.65 -7.76
CA THR A 106 -0.47 4.86 -7.73
C THR A 106 -0.38 5.51 -6.36
N LEU A 107 0.01 6.78 -6.31
CA LEU A 107 0.05 7.57 -5.08
C LEU A 107 -0.88 8.77 -5.19
N LEU A 108 -1.72 8.99 -4.18
CA LEU A 108 -2.40 10.26 -4.02
C LEU A 108 -1.44 11.31 -3.45
N THR A 109 -1.07 12.30 -4.26
CA THR A 109 -0.29 13.48 -3.85
C THR A 109 -1.19 14.71 -3.75
N PHE A 110 -0.66 15.82 -3.22
CA PHE A 110 -1.39 17.11 -3.21
C PHE A 110 -1.74 17.63 -4.61
N LYS A 111 -1.06 17.15 -5.66
CA LYS A 111 -1.31 17.53 -7.06
C LYS A 111 -2.29 16.58 -7.77
N GLY A 112 -2.78 15.54 -7.09
CA GLY A 112 -3.60 14.47 -7.66
C GLY A 112 -2.89 13.12 -7.64
N TYR A 113 -3.39 12.18 -8.44
CA TYR A 113 -2.76 10.86 -8.55
C TYR A 113 -1.51 10.92 -9.42
N GLU A 114 -0.41 10.43 -8.86
CA GLU A 114 0.80 10.10 -9.59
C GLU A 114 0.76 8.59 -9.84
N ASN A 115 0.71 8.19 -11.10
CA ASN A 115 0.67 6.79 -11.50
C ASN A 115 1.94 6.45 -12.27
N GLU A 116 2.71 5.52 -11.72
CA GLU A 116 3.92 5.00 -12.32
C GLU A 116 3.64 3.56 -12.76
N SER A 117 3.87 3.27 -14.05
CA SER A 117 3.66 1.93 -14.63
C SER A 117 4.94 1.52 -15.33
N LEU A 118 5.49 0.36 -14.93
CA LEU A 118 6.75 -0.15 -15.45
C LEU A 118 6.60 -1.61 -15.85
N ARG A 119 6.77 -1.88 -17.15
CA ARG A 119 6.81 -3.25 -17.68
C ARG A 119 8.12 -3.91 -17.26
N TYR A 120 8.06 -5.20 -16.91
CA TYR A 120 9.25 -5.90 -16.41
C TYR A 120 10.40 -5.96 -17.41
N ARG A 121 10.08 -6.01 -18.71
CA ARG A 121 11.06 -5.95 -19.80
C ARG A 121 11.83 -4.62 -19.89
N ASP A 122 11.26 -3.55 -19.34
CA ASP A 122 11.80 -2.19 -19.40
C ASP A 122 12.56 -1.83 -18.09
N VAL A 123 12.63 -2.77 -17.13
CA VAL A 123 13.40 -2.63 -15.89
C VAL A 123 14.90 -2.67 -16.20
N ARG A 124 15.61 -1.65 -15.74
CA ARG A 124 17.07 -1.50 -15.91
C ARG A 124 17.84 -1.97 -14.69
N PHE A 125 17.36 -1.62 -13.50
CA PHE A 125 17.95 -2.03 -12.23
C PHE A 125 16.88 -2.11 -11.15
N VAL A 126 17.19 -2.83 -10.08
CA VAL A 126 16.33 -3.01 -8.91
C VAL A 126 17.08 -2.49 -7.70
N THR A 127 16.39 -1.72 -6.87
CA THR A 127 16.92 -1.31 -5.58
C THR A 127 16.32 -2.17 -4.49
N LEU A 128 17.19 -2.80 -3.72
CA LEU A 128 16.85 -3.60 -2.54
C LEU A 128 17.35 -2.87 -1.31
N GLY A 129 16.63 -2.99 -0.20
CA GLY A 129 17.06 -2.34 1.03
C GLY A 129 16.63 -3.09 2.25
N CYS A 130 17.35 -2.88 3.34
CA CYS A 130 16.93 -3.28 4.66
C CYS A 130 17.43 -2.28 5.70
N LYS A 131 16.52 -1.74 6.52
CA LYS A 131 16.87 -0.90 7.66
C LYS A 131 16.21 -1.42 8.94
N ILE A 132 16.93 -1.33 10.04
CA ILE A 132 16.37 -1.54 11.38
C ILE A 132 15.84 -0.19 11.86
N VAL A 133 14.54 -0.10 12.11
CA VAL A 133 13.90 1.10 12.65
C VAL A 133 13.58 0.85 14.11
N ASN A 134 14.14 1.67 15.00
CA ASN A 134 13.76 1.66 16.41
C ASN A 134 12.59 2.63 16.62
N THR A 135 11.41 2.07 16.87
CA THR A 135 10.21 2.83 17.22
C THR A 135 9.79 2.51 18.65
N ARG A 136 9.96 3.49 19.55
CA ARG A 136 9.51 3.41 20.96
C ARG A 136 10.04 2.18 21.71
N GLY A 137 11.31 1.81 21.50
CA GLY A 137 11.94 0.68 22.17
C GLY A 137 11.66 -0.69 21.53
N ALA A 138 10.83 -0.74 20.48
CA ALA A 138 10.69 -1.91 19.62
C ALA A 138 11.53 -1.69 18.34
N GLU A 139 12.52 -2.54 18.15
CA GLU A 139 13.27 -2.63 16.89
C GLU A 139 12.48 -3.46 15.89
N ALA A 140 12.11 -2.84 14.77
CA ALA A 140 11.43 -3.48 13.66
C ALA A 140 12.29 -3.41 12.40
N THR A 141 12.34 -4.50 11.65
CA THR A 141 13.04 -4.55 10.38
C THR A 141 12.13 -4.03 9.26
N ARG A 142 12.63 -3.14 8.42
CA ARG A 142 11.94 -2.67 7.21
C ARG A 142 12.77 -2.99 5.98
N VAL A 143 12.16 -3.71 5.05
CA VAL A 143 12.76 -4.03 3.75
C VAL A 143 12.18 -3.14 2.66
N PHE A 144 12.98 -2.94 1.62
CA PHE A 144 12.65 -2.10 0.47
C PHE A 144 12.86 -2.88 -0.81
N TYR A 145 11.97 -2.66 -1.77
CA TYR A 145 12.11 -3.18 -3.13
C TYR A 145 11.54 -2.15 -4.11
N ALA A 146 12.36 -1.65 -5.02
CA ALA A 146 11.93 -0.69 -6.04
C ALA A 146 12.47 -1.10 -7.42
N LEU A 147 11.62 -0.96 -8.43
CA LEU A 147 11.94 -1.21 -9.82
C LEU A 147 12.28 0.11 -10.52
N HIS A 148 13.39 0.16 -11.24
CA HIS A 148 13.81 1.35 -11.97
C HIS A 148 13.87 1.09 -13.47
N GLY A 149 13.15 1.90 -14.23
CA GLY A 149 13.10 1.86 -15.69
C GLY A 149 13.97 2.92 -16.34
N GLU A 150 13.77 3.12 -17.65
CA GLU A 150 14.36 4.25 -18.36
C GLU A 150 13.70 5.59 -17.97
N HIS A 151 14.41 6.70 -18.25
CA HIS A 151 13.89 8.06 -18.07
C HIS A 151 13.45 8.42 -16.64
N GLY A 152 13.93 7.70 -15.63
CA GLY A 152 13.62 7.98 -14.23
C GLY A 152 12.30 7.38 -13.73
N ALA A 153 11.65 6.49 -14.51
CA ALA A 153 10.48 5.75 -14.03
C ALA A 153 10.86 4.86 -12.84
N VAL A 154 10.12 4.98 -11.74
CA VAL A 154 10.36 4.20 -10.52
C VAL A 154 9.04 3.67 -9.97
N VAL A 155 8.97 2.36 -9.79
CA VAL A 155 7.85 1.71 -9.09
C VAL A 155 8.35 1.21 -7.75
N ASN A 156 7.95 1.89 -6.67
CA ASN A 156 8.32 1.51 -5.32
C ASN A 156 7.32 0.49 -4.76
N LEU A 157 7.74 -0.76 -4.58
CA LEU A 157 6.88 -1.81 -4.02
C LEU A 157 6.76 -1.72 -2.49
N GLU A 158 7.56 -0.88 -1.82
CA GLU A 158 7.33 -0.51 -0.40
C GLU A 158 6.09 0.40 -0.26
N GLN A 159 5.69 1.08 -1.33
CA GLN A 159 4.61 2.05 -1.28
C GLN A 159 3.30 1.37 -0.82
N GLY A 160 2.82 1.77 0.36
CA GLY A 160 1.65 1.16 1.01
C GLY A 160 1.99 0.31 2.24
N LEU A 161 3.26 0.08 2.53
CA LEU A 161 3.75 -0.50 3.80
C LEU A 161 3.97 0.54 4.89
N ASP A 162 3.65 1.80 4.63
CA ASP A 162 3.98 2.90 5.53
C ASP A 162 3.25 2.73 6.88
N LYS A 163 3.97 2.10 7.84
CA LYS A 163 3.59 1.73 9.23
C LYS A 163 3.04 0.30 9.47
N ARG A 164 3.13 -0.65 8.52
CA ARG A 164 2.81 -2.08 8.79
C ARG A 164 4.04 -2.96 8.59
N THR A 165 4.18 -3.99 9.43
CA THR A 165 5.16 -5.06 9.22
C THR A 165 4.89 -5.70 7.86
N PRO A 166 5.90 -5.98 7.02
CA PRO A 166 5.67 -6.61 5.72
C PRO A 166 4.89 -7.92 5.90
N ASP A 167 3.75 -8.03 5.23
CA ASP A 167 2.89 -9.22 5.26
C ASP A 167 3.40 -10.27 4.26
N ALA A 168 3.12 -11.55 4.52
CA ALA A 168 3.47 -12.67 3.65
C ALA A 168 2.95 -12.47 2.21
N ASN A 169 1.80 -11.82 2.06
CA ASN A 169 1.24 -11.51 0.74
C ASN A 169 2.11 -10.52 -0.05
N TRP A 170 2.68 -9.51 0.61
CA TRP A 170 3.62 -8.58 -0.01
C TRP A 170 4.88 -9.31 -0.48
N LEU A 171 5.44 -10.17 0.36
CA LEU A 171 6.66 -10.92 0.04
C LEU A 171 6.46 -11.83 -1.18
N ARG A 172 5.32 -12.53 -1.25
CA ARG A 172 4.94 -13.36 -2.41
C ARG A 172 4.75 -12.53 -3.68
N ALA A 173 4.22 -11.33 -3.55
CA ALA A 173 4.02 -10.45 -4.68
C ALA A 173 5.34 -9.90 -5.22
N VAL A 174 6.25 -9.49 -4.34
CA VAL A 174 7.62 -9.11 -4.72
C VAL A 174 8.34 -10.28 -5.36
N HIS A 175 8.19 -11.50 -4.81
CA HIS A 175 8.76 -12.71 -5.42
C HIS A 175 8.24 -12.91 -6.86
N ALA A 176 6.93 -12.80 -7.07
CA ALA A 176 6.32 -12.95 -8.39
C ALA A 176 6.81 -11.88 -9.38
N ALA A 177 6.93 -10.62 -8.95
CA ALA A 177 7.49 -9.56 -9.77
C ALA A 177 8.96 -9.83 -10.11
N ASP A 178 9.78 -10.18 -9.13
CA ASP A 178 11.21 -10.45 -9.32
C ASP A 178 11.44 -11.65 -10.27
N ALA A 179 10.60 -12.68 -10.21
CA ALA A 179 10.65 -13.83 -11.11
C ALA A 179 10.22 -13.49 -12.56
N ALA A 180 9.37 -12.47 -12.75
CA ALA A 180 8.90 -12.03 -14.06
C ALA A 180 9.88 -11.09 -14.78
N ILE A 181 10.85 -10.54 -14.05
CA ILE A 181 11.90 -9.69 -14.58
C ILE A 181 12.92 -10.55 -15.36
N PRO A 182 13.27 -10.19 -16.61
CA PRO A 182 14.23 -10.95 -17.40
C PRO A 182 15.60 -11.04 -16.69
N GLY A 183 16.05 -12.28 -16.45
CA GLY A 183 17.23 -12.59 -15.61
C GLY A 183 18.60 -12.14 -16.15
N THR A 184 19.58 -12.23 -15.24
CA THR A 184 21.05 -12.00 -15.30
C THR A 184 21.61 -10.63 -15.74
N THR A 185 20.85 -9.73 -16.37
CA THR A 185 21.38 -8.42 -16.80
C THR A 185 21.01 -7.24 -15.91
N ILE A 186 20.21 -7.44 -14.86
CA ILE A 186 19.65 -6.36 -14.07
C ILE A 186 20.48 -6.12 -12.82
N ARG A 187 21.04 -4.92 -12.75
CA ARG A 187 21.84 -4.46 -11.62
C ARG A 187 20.94 -4.40 -10.38
N ARG A 188 21.41 -4.97 -9.27
CA ARG A 188 20.73 -4.89 -7.97
C ARG A 188 21.55 -4.02 -7.05
N GLU A 189 20.98 -2.91 -6.60
CA GLU A 189 21.65 -1.91 -5.77
C GLU A 189 21.08 -1.94 -4.35
N LEU A 190 21.96 -1.80 -3.34
CA LEU A 190 21.55 -1.75 -1.93
C LEU A 190 21.30 -0.32 -1.49
N THR A 191 20.14 -0.06 -0.88
CA THR A 191 19.76 1.24 -0.31
C THR A 191 19.22 1.13 1.13
N PRO A 192 19.71 1.96 2.08
CA PRO A 192 20.92 2.78 1.96
C PRO A 192 22.14 1.89 1.65
N LEU A 193 23.16 2.43 0.99
CA LEU A 193 24.44 1.73 0.86
C LEU A 193 24.88 1.35 2.28
N PRO A 194 24.97 0.05 2.60
CA PRO A 194 25.25 -0.34 3.97
C PRO A 194 26.68 0.05 4.32
N ASP A 195 26.88 0.62 5.51
CA ASP A 195 28.23 0.96 6.02
C ASP A 195 29.13 -0.28 6.13
N SER A 196 28.54 -1.49 6.13
CA SER A 196 29.22 -2.77 5.94
C SER A 196 28.26 -3.86 5.44
N ALA A 197 28.73 -4.77 4.58
CA ALA A 197 27.95 -5.93 4.10
C ALA A 197 27.32 -6.76 5.24
N GLY A 198 27.97 -6.79 6.41
CA GLY A 198 27.46 -7.46 7.62
C GLY A 198 26.23 -6.80 8.27
N GLN A 199 25.97 -5.51 8.04
CA GLN A 199 24.75 -4.85 8.54
C GLN A 199 23.52 -5.25 7.72
N TYR A 200 23.64 -5.22 6.39
CA TYR A 200 22.55 -5.64 5.50
C TYR A 200 22.18 -7.10 5.73
N LYS A 201 23.18 -8.00 5.76
CA LYS A 201 22.94 -9.43 6.00
C LYS A 201 22.21 -9.68 7.33
N ARG A 202 22.66 -9.06 8.43
CA ARG A 202 21.99 -9.18 9.74
C ARG A 202 20.56 -8.65 9.72
N CYS A 203 20.31 -7.57 8.97
CA CYS A 203 18.98 -7.00 8.81
C CYS A 203 18.06 -7.98 8.06
N ILE A 204 18.51 -8.55 6.94
CA ILE A 204 17.75 -9.57 6.19
C ILE A 204 17.54 -10.84 7.01
N ASP A 205 18.55 -11.31 7.73
CA ASP A 205 18.44 -12.46 8.63
C ASP A 205 17.36 -12.26 9.69
N ARG A 206 17.29 -11.05 10.28
CA ARG A 206 16.25 -10.70 11.24
C ARG A 206 14.88 -10.64 10.57
N PHE A 207 14.78 -9.99 9.42
CA PHE A 207 13.53 -9.95 8.66
C PHE A 207 13.02 -11.37 8.35
N ARG A 208 13.90 -12.28 7.95
CA ARG A 208 13.59 -13.69 7.71
C ARG A 208 13.11 -14.41 8.97
N GLN A 209 13.70 -14.13 10.12
CA GLN A 209 13.26 -14.70 11.40
C GLN A 209 11.86 -14.24 11.80
N ASP A 210 11.48 -13.02 11.42
CA ASP A 210 10.15 -12.45 11.66
C ASP A 210 9.06 -13.02 10.72
N GLN A 211 9.44 -13.78 9.66
CA GLN A 211 8.51 -14.42 8.73
C GLN A 211 8.10 -15.84 9.15
N ALA A 212 6.93 -16.28 8.70
CA ALA A 212 6.47 -17.66 8.85
C ALA A 212 7.42 -18.65 8.13
N GLU A 213 7.56 -19.88 8.66
CA GLU A 213 8.49 -20.88 8.11
C GLU A 213 8.34 -21.12 6.60
N GLY A 214 7.12 -21.15 6.09
CA GLY A 214 6.84 -21.36 4.66
C GLY A 214 7.28 -20.21 3.76
N ASP A 215 7.45 -19.00 4.30
CA ASP A 215 7.79 -17.80 3.51
C ASP A 215 9.28 -17.42 3.65
N LYS A 216 10.06 -18.09 4.52
CA LYS A 216 11.49 -17.81 4.73
C LYS A 216 12.33 -18.02 3.48
N ALA A 217 12.00 -19.04 2.67
CA ALA A 217 12.70 -19.32 1.42
C ALA A 217 12.60 -18.14 0.43
N LEU A 218 11.42 -17.49 0.37
CA LEU A 218 11.20 -16.33 -0.50
C LEU A 218 12.11 -15.16 -0.14
N VAL A 219 12.39 -14.96 1.16
CA VAL A 219 13.32 -13.91 1.61
C VAL A 219 14.72 -14.15 1.03
N THR A 220 15.24 -15.37 1.15
CA THR A 220 16.55 -15.74 0.59
C THR A 220 16.56 -15.62 -0.93
N GLU A 221 15.49 -16.06 -1.60
CA GLU A 221 15.37 -15.97 -3.05
C GLU A 221 15.31 -14.53 -3.57
N ILE A 222 14.81 -13.56 -2.81
CA ILE A 222 14.75 -12.16 -3.26
C ILE A 222 15.99 -11.37 -2.83
N PHE A 223 16.37 -11.47 -1.55
CA PHE A 223 17.29 -10.52 -0.92
C PHE A 223 18.72 -11.04 -0.73
N GLU A 224 18.94 -12.35 -0.86
CA GLU A 224 20.26 -12.99 -0.64
C GLU A 224 20.89 -13.55 -1.93
N ARG A 225 20.41 -13.12 -3.11
CA ARG A 225 20.97 -13.58 -4.39
C ARG A 225 22.44 -13.14 -4.56
N PRO A 226 23.28 -13.99 -5.17
CA PRO A 226 24.69 -13.67 -5.40
C PRO A 226 24.91 -12.50 -6.39
N GLU A 227 23.89 -12.14 -7.17
CA GLU A 227 23.91 -11.05 -8.15
C GLU A 227 23.71 -9.64 -7.53
N VAL A 228 23.54 -9.55 -6.20
CA VAL A 228 23.39 -8.28 -5.49
C VAL A 228 24.76 -7.61 -5.35
N ILE A 229 25.03 -6.64 -6.23
CA ILE A 229 26.30 -5.89 -6.27
C ILE A 229 26.34 -4.94 -5.06
N GLY A 230 27.11 -5.32 -4.05
CA GLY A 230 27.23 -4.59 -2.78
C GLY A 230 27.52 -5.47 -1.55
N LEU A 231 27.59 -6.79 -1.72
CA LEU A 231 28.00 -7.74 -0.66
C LEU A 231 29.51 -8.07 -0.64
N LEU A 232 30.34 -7.36 -1.42
CA LEU A 232 31.80 -7.53 -1.45
C LEU A 232 32.50 -6.54 -0.52
#